data_AF-A0AAV4UBR8-F1
#
_entry.id   AF-A0AAV4UBR8-F1
#
_cell.length_a   1.000
_cell.length_b   1.000
_cell.length_c   1.000
_cell.angle_alpha   90.00
_cell.angle_beta   90.00
_cell.angle_gamma   90.00
#
_symmetry.space_group_name_H-M   'P 1'
#
loop_
_entity.id
_entity.type
_entity.pdbx_description
1 polymer ?
#
loop_
_entity_poly.entity_id
_entity_poly.type
_entity_poly.pdbx_seq_one_letter_code
_entity_poly.pdbx_strand_id
1 'polypeptide(L)'
;MEMKADEKMKVEISTKEQRLKSLSSKPPTDAPYSPKASSLLKFCQMLWKWIFKRGVAWQMVKNAVFFACCSFFFIQSKQFYNHYYTYPTTTNIAVVSPENFKIPAITFCNKNIVDRTRFCDAYPDSCQIPNDIDIFCYNHPAICERNGSNTTIPKFGYYTNTSIHIFNSLAGKAWELLLNSPEKEFMSIIPIPRYWKTTYVRGGHDLPYVACFSRNLQIFTQDEPETQKLYGEKTSKIQYFSLPNREDEAFYPWMVSHIFLSIHSSVIPENPLTMGKALRLGYQYKVSFRLEEEHLLPLPYATNCTDYDAYGDKTAKQDPGPN
;
A
#
# COMPACT_ATOMS: atom_id res chain seq x y z
N MET A 1 4.06 2.37 -28.69
CA MET A 1 2.99 1.98 -27.76
C MET A 1 3.62 2.07 -26.38
N GLU A 2 3.51 3.22 -25.73
CA GLU A 2 3.99 3.40 -24.35
C GLU A 2 2.99 2.70 -23.44
N MET A 3 3.37 1.55 -22.89
CA MET A 3 2.62 0.95 -21.78
C MET A 3 2.92 1.77 -20.53
N LYS A 4 1.88 2.35 -19.93
CA LYS A 4 1.98 3.04 -18.65
C LYS A 4 2.36 2.04 -17.56
N ALA A 5 3.22 2.50 -16.65
CA ALA A 5 3.72 1.72 -15.53
C ALA A 5 2.58 1.31 -14.59
N ASP A 6 2.68 0.14 -13.96
CA ASP A 6 1.90 -0.19 -12.77
C ASP A 6 2.44 0.68 -11.62
N GLU A 7 1.81 1.82 -11.35
CA GLU A 7 2.24 2.76 -10.31
C GLU A 7 1.90 2.19 -8.92
N LYS A 8 2.63 1.16 -8.51
CA LYS A 8 2.59 0.61 -7.16
C LYS A 8 3.35 1.52 -6.21
N MET A 9 2.61 2.48 -5.68
CA MET A 9 3.12 3.36 -4.66
C MET A 9 3.32 2.61 -3.34
N LYS A 10 4.56 2.29 -3.01
CA LYS A 10 4.90 1.76 -1.69
C LYS A 10 5.18 2.90 -0.72
N VAL A 11 4.33 3.03 0.30
CA VAL A 11 4.49 4.05 1.34
C VAL A 11 5.14 3.41 2.55
N GLU A 12 6.40 3.74 2.79
CA GLU A 12 7.02 3.45 4.07
C GLU A 12 6.61 4.52 5.09
N ILE A 13 5.60 4.21 5.91
CA ILE A 13 5.20 5.07 7.02
C ILE A 13 6.21 4.88 8.16
N SER A 14 7.20 5.77 8.22
CA SER A 14 8.05 5.88 9.40
C SER A 14 7.32 6.66 10.49
N THR A 15 6.49 5.97 11.28
CA THR A 15 6.00 6.54 12.55
C THR A 15 7.14 6.55 13.55
N LYS A 16 7.85 7.67 13.66
CA LYS A 16 8.72 7.87 14.82
C LYS A 16 7.85 8.22 16.02
N GLU A 17 7.51 7.20 16.80
CA GLU A 17 7.12 7.38 18.19
C GLU A 17 8.40 7.75 18.96
N GLN A 18 8.67 9.05 19.07
CA GLN A 18 9.92 9.51 19.68
C GLN A 18 9.84 9.43 21.21
N ARG A 19 10.49 8.40 21.77
CA ARG A 19 11.23 8.56 23.03
C ARG A 19 12.72 8.70 22.68
N LEU A 20 13.35 9.75 23.22
CA LEU A 20 14.72 10.19 22.94
C LEU A 20 15.71 9.01 22.92
N LYS A 21 16.39 8.84 21.78
CA LYS A 21 17.49 7.89 21.58
C LYS A 21 18.71 8.62 21.05
N SER A 22 19.90 8.09 21.33
CA SER A 22 21.09 8.35 20.52
C SER A 22 21.89 7.07 20.36
N LEU A 23 22.17 6.68 19.12
CA LEU A 23 23.24 5.73 18.80
C LEU A 23 23.91 6.12 17.49
N SER A 24 25.23 6.00 17.52
CA SER A 24 26.23 6.47 16.56
C SER A 24 26.62 5.35 15.58
N SER A 25 26.86 5.72 14.32
CA SER A 25 27.27 4.84 13.22
C SER A 25 28.76 4.97 12.91
N LYS A 26 29.39 3.88 12.44
CA LYS A 26 30.75 3.86 11.88
C LYS A 26 30.78 2.98 10.61
N PRO A 27 31.53 3.33 9.54
CA PRO A 27 31.61 2.55 8.31
C PRO A 27 32.94 1.75 8.21
N PRO A 28 33.03 0.76 7.31
CA PRO A 28 34.32 0.37 6.77
C PRO A 28 34.38 0.29 5.22
N THR A 29 35.43 0.98 4.74
CA THR A 29 36.39 0.81 3.62
C THR A 29 36.32 -0.36 2.61
N ASP A 30 36.67 0.03 1.37
CA ASP A 30 36.83 -0.72 0.12
C ASP A 30 38.07 -1.64 0.03
N ALA A 31 38.04 -2.59 -0.93
CA ALA A 31 39.15 -3.49 -1.29
C ALA A 31 39.52 -3.39 -2.80
N PRO A 32 40.77 -3.71 -3.21
CA PRO A 32 41.26 -3.47 -4.57
C PRO A 32 41.23 -4.69 -5.52
N TYR A 33 41.16 -4.37 -6.83
CA TYR A 33 41.11 -5.25 -7.99
C TYR A 33 42.49 -5.82 -8.39
N SER A 34 42.52 -7.02 -9.00
CA SER A 34 43.72 -7.72 -9.46
C SER A 34 43.55 -8.23 -10.91
N PRO A 35 44.48 -7.96 -11.84
CA PRO A 35 44.51 -8.64 -13.14
C PRO A 35 45.78 -9.51 -13.29
N LYS A 36 45.60 -10.77 -13.68
CA LYS A 36 46.67 -11.58 -14.28
C LYS A 36 46.14 -12.39 -15.46
N ALA A 37 46.49 -11.95 -16.67
CA ALA A 37 46.42 -12.74 -17.89
C ALA A 37 47.60 -12.36 -18.79
N SER A 38 48.68 -13.16 -18.76
CA SER A 38 49.69 -13.17 -19.83
C SER A 38 50.62 -14.38 -19.69
N SER A 39 50.17 -15.57 -20.08
CA SER A 39 51.07 -16.73 -20.24
C SER A 39 50.46 -17.86 -21.09
N LEU A 40 49.81 -17.52 -22.22
CA LEU A 40 49.26 -18.54 -23.13
C LEU A 40 49.49 -18.23 -24.62
N LEU A 41 50.47 -17.37 -24.94
CA LEU A 41 50.75 -16.97 -26.33
C LEU A 41 52.04 -17.58 -26.91
N LYS A 42 52.89 -18.21 -26.09
CA LYS A 42 54.19 -18.76 -26.54
C LYS A 42 54.14 -20.23 -27.00
N PHE A 43 53.03 -20.93 -26.77
CA PHE A 43 52.89 -22.34 -27.17
C PHE A 43 52.35 -22.52 -28.61
N CYS A 44 51.76 -21.48 -29.20
CA CYS A 44 51.16 -21.58 -30.55
C CYS A 44 52.15 -21.44 -31.72
N GLN A 45 53.39 -20.98 -31.51
CA GLN A 45 54.30 -20.69 -32.62
C GLN A 45 55.14 -21.88 -33.12
N MET A 46 55.26 -22.98 -32.35
CA MET A 46 56.03 -24.16 -32.80
C MET A 46 55.20 -25.19 -33.58
N LEU A 47 53.89 -25.27 -33.36
CA LEU A 47 53.01 -26.23 -34.04
C LEU A 47 52.79 -25.90 -35.53
N TRP A 48 53.05 -24.66 -35.96
CA TRP A 48 52.70 -24.21 -37.30
C TRP A 48 53.69 -24.65 -38.41
N LYS A 49 54.95 -24.92 -38.06
CA LYS A 49 56.00 -25.27 -39.04
C LYS A 49 56.01 -26.75 -39.46
N TRP A 50 55.32 -27.63 -38.74
CA TRP A 50 55.33 -29.08 -39.01
C TRP A 50 54.22 -29.55 -39.97
N ILE A 51 53.18 -28.73 -40.19
CA ILE A 51 51.96 -29.15 -40.92
C ILE A 51 52.05 -28.97 -42.45
N PHE A 52 53.08 -28.29 -42.97
CA PHE A 52 53.07 -27.74 -44.33
C PHE A 52 53.56 -28.64 -45.49
N LYS A 53 53.62 -29.97 -45.32
CA LYS A 53 54.16 -30.87 -46.36
C LYS A 53 53.24 -32.06 -46.72
N ARG A 54 51.99 -31.80 -47.11
CA ARG A 54 51.14 -32.68 -47.96
C ARG A 54 49.77 -32.03 -48.24
N GLY A 55 49.49 -31.68 -49.51
CA GLY A 55 48.30 -30.93 -49.91
C GLY A 55 46.95 -31.54 -49.48
N VAL A 56 46.86 -32.87 -49.40
CA VAL A 56 45.63 -33.57 -48.98
C VAL A 56 45.42 -33.53 -47.46
N ALA A 57 46.47 -33.76 -46.67
CA ALA A 57 46.37 -33.76 -45.20
C ALA A 57 46.03 -32.36 -44.67
N TRP A 58 46.61 -31.31 -45.26
CA TRP A 58 46.27 -29.93 -44.90
C TRP A 58 44.82 -29.57 -45.21
N GLN A 59 44.26 -30.10 -46.30
CA GLN A 59 42.85 -29.90 -46.63
C GLN A 59 41.92 -30.61 -45.63
N MET A 60 42.27 -31.82 -45.18
CA MET A 60 41.53 -32.51 -44.12
C MET A 60 41.56 -31.74 -42.79
N VAL A 61 42.73 -31.20 -42.41
CA VAL A 61 42.85 -30.37 -41.19
C VAL A 61 42.01 -29.10 -41.30
N LYS A 62 42.05 -28.38 -42.44
CA LYS A 62 41.20 -27.20 -42.65
C LYS A 62 39.72 -27.52 -42.54
N ASN A 63 39.27 -28.60 -43.19
CA ASN A 63 37.88 -29.03 -43.13
C ASN A 63 37.48 -29.42 -41.70
N ALA A 64 38.32 -30.16 -40.98
CA ALA A 64 38.06 -30.54 -39.59
C ALA A 64 37.96 -29.31 -38.66
N VAL A 65 38.87 -28.35 -38.80
CA VAL A 65 38.83 -27.08 -38.07
C VAL A 65 37.57 -26.31 -38.43
N PHE A 66 37.19 -26.24 -39.71
CA PHE A 66 35.96 -25.58 -40.16
C PHE A 66 34.71 -26.22 -39.52
N PHE A 67 34.59 -27.55 -39.53
CA PHE A 67 33.47 -28.25 -38.90
C PHE A 67 33.45 -28.08 -37.38
N ALA A 68 34.61 -28.09 -36.73
CA ALA A 68 34.71 -27.81 -35.29
C ALA A 68 34.23 -26.39 -34.97
N CYS A 69 34.67 -25.38 -35.73
CA CYS A 69 34.23 -24.00 -35.58
C CYS A 69 32.72 -23.84 -35.85
N CYS A 70 32.20 -24.46 -36.91
CA CYS A 70 30.76 -24.44 -37.20
C CYS A 70 29.95 -25.08 -36.07
N SER A 71 30.39 -26.23 -35.55
CA SER A 71 29.71 -26.92 -34.46
C SER A 71 29.68 -26.07 -33.20
N PHE A 72 30.81 -25.44 -32.84
CA PHE A 72 30.90 -24.52 -31.71
C PHE A 72 29.97 -23.30 -31.90
N PHE A 73 29.94 -22.73 -33.11
CA PHE A 73 29.03 -21.63 -33.46
C PHE A 73 27.55 -22.02 -33.27
N PHE A 74 27.13 -23.20 -33.74
CA PHE A 74 25.75 -23.67 -33.56
C PHE A 74 25.41 -23.95 -32.10
N ILE A 75 26.35 -24.50 -31.31
CA ILE A 75 26.16 -24.73 -29.87
C ILE A 75 25.98 -23.41 -29.13
N GLN A 76 26.85 -22.42 -29.37
CA GLN A 76 26.70 -21.09 -28.77
C GLN A 76 25.41 -20.42 -29.21
N SER A 77 25.08 -20.46 -30.50
CA SER A 77 23.84 -19.89 -31.04
C SER A 77 22.61 -20.52 -30.38
N LYS A 78 22.58 -21.84 -30.18
CA LYS A 78 21.50 -22.53 -29.46
C LYS A 78 21.42 -22.09 -28.00
N GLN A 79 22.55 -21.89 -27.32
CA GLN A 79 22.57 -21.39 -25.94
C GLN A 79 22.02 -19.97 -25.84
N PHE A 80 22.45 -19.07 -26.73
CA PHE A 80 21.93 -17.70 -26.79
C PHE A 80 20.44 -17.68 -27.11
N TYR A 81 19.99 -18.50 -28.06
CA TYR A 81 18.58 -18.63 -28.39
C TYR A 81 17.79 -19.14 -27.19
N ASN A 82 18.22 -20.22 -26.54
CA ASN A 82 17.56 -20.71 -25.34
C ASN A 82 17.49 -19.65 -24.24
N HIS A 83 18.57 -18.90 -24.00
CA HIS A 83 18.56 -17.80 -23.04
C HIS A 83 17.60 -16.68 -23.44
N TYR A 84 17.54 -16.31 -24.72
CA TYR A 84 16.59 -15.33 -25.24
C TYR A 84 15.13 -15.75 -24.96
N TYR A 85 14.79 -17.02 -25.16
CA TYR A 85 13.45 -17.57 -24.89
C TYR A 85 13.11 -17.73 -23.40
N THR A 86 14.09 -17.58 -22.50
CA THR A 86 13.78 -17.46 -21.06
C THR A 86 13.27 -16.08 -20.66
N TYR A 87 13.29 -15.10 -21.59
CA TYR A 87 12.88 -13.72 -21.36
C TYR A 87 13.47 -13.13 -20.07
N PRO A 88 14.81 -13.18 -19.88
CA PRO A 88 15.44 -12.68 -18.67
C PRO A 88 15.21 -11.17 -18.54
N THR A 89 14.95 -10.71 -17.32
CA THR A 89 14.75 -9.30 -17.00
C THR A 89 15.85 -8.82 -16.06
N THR A 90 16.16 -7.53 -16.12
CA THR A 90 17.06 -6.87 -15.17
C THR A 90 16.31 -5.71 -14.54
N THR A 91 16.49 -5.50 -13.23
CA THR A 91 15.87 -4.40 -12.50
C THR A 91 16.80 -3.20 -12.52
N ASN A 92 16.29 -2.06 -12.98
CA ASN A 92 16.99 -0.78 -12.90
C ASN A 92 16.33 0.06 -11.81
N ILE A 93 17.12 0.49 -10.82
CA ILE A 93 16.65 1.31 -9.71
C ILE A 93 17.23 2.71 -9.90
N ALA A 94 16.34 3.68 -10.13
CA ALA A 94 16.70 5.09 -10.21
C ALA A 94 16.06 5.85 -9.05
N VAL A 95 16.85 6.72 -8.41
CA VAL A 95 16.35 7.67 -7.42
C VAL A 95 16.25 9.03 -8.09
N VAL A 96 15.03 9.46 -8.35
CA VAL A 96 14.74 10.73 -9.01
C VAL A 96 14.09 11.70 -8.04
N SER A 97 14.38 12.99 -8.19
CA SER A 97 13.71 14.09 -7.47
C SER A 97 12.85 14.85 -8.47
N PRO A 98 11.58 14.47 -8.67
CA PRO A 98 10.74 15.11 -9.67
C PRO A 98 10.40 16.55 -9.26
N GLU A 99 10.30 17.45 -10.25
CA GLU A 99 9.87 18.85 -10.00
C GLU A 99 8.42 18.90 -9.49
N ASN A 100 7.55 18.07 -10.07
CA ASN A 100 6.16 17.91 -9.68
C ASN A 100 5.96 16.56 -8.99
N PHE A 101 5.53 16.60 -7.74
CA PHE A 101 5.24 15.43 -6.93
C PHE A 101 3.74 15.14 -6.95
N LYS A 102 3.33 13.94 -7.38
CA LYS A 102 1.95 13.50 -7.26
C LYS A 102 1.63 13.24 -5.80
N ILE A 103 0.64 13.96 -5.26
CA ILE A 103 0.21 13.76 -3.88
C ILE A 103 -0.49 12.39 -3.81
N PRO A 104 -0.19 11.55 -2.82
CA PRO A 104 -0.89 10.29 -2.64
C PRO A 104 -2.35 10.48 -2.19
N ALA A 105 -3.16 9.44 -2.30
CA ALA A 105 -4.40 9.39 -1.53
C ALA A 105 -4.08 9.16 -0.05
N ILE A 106 -4.73 9.95 0.81
CA ILE A 106 -4.62 9.81 2.26
C ILE A 106 -6.00 9.45 2.79
N THR A 107 -6.12 8.26 3.36
CA THR A 107 -7.39 7.72 3.83
C THR A 107 -7.36 7.46 5.32
N PHE A 108 -8.34 8.00 6.03
CA PHE A 108 -8.59 7.73 7.45
C PHE A 108 -9.87 6.91 7.61
N CYS A 109 -9.82 5.81 8.37
CA CYS A 109 -11.01 5.06 8.75
C CYS A 109 -11.15 5.06 10.26
N ASN A 110 -12.34 5.38 10.75
CA ASN A 110 -12.66 5.23 12.17
C ASN A 110 -13.40 3.92 12.37
N LYS A 111 -12.90 3.02 13.22
CA LYS A 111 -13.58 1.75 13.51
C LYS A 111 -14.95 1.97 14.20
N ASN A 112 -15.17 3.14 14.80
CA ASN A 112 -16.46 3.54 15.32
C ASN A 112 -17.44 3.75 14.15
N ILE A 113 -18.50 2.96 14.06
CA ILE A 113 -19.47 3.03 12.94
C ILE A 113 -20.39 4.24 13.10
N VAL A 114 -20.89 4.47 14.32
CA VAL A 114 -21.86 5.51 14.64
C VAL A 114 -21.57 6.06 16.04
N ASP A 115 -21.91 7.31 16.32
CA ASP A 115 -21.81 7.83 17.69
C ASP A 115 -22.80 7.10 18.60
N ARG A 116 -22.34 6.71 19.78
CA ARG A 116 -23.14 6.00 20.78
C ARG A 116 -24.42 6.75 21.13
N THR A 117 -24.31 8.03 21.48
CA THR A 117 -25.47 8.87 21.87
C THR A 117 -26.50 8.91 20.75
N ARG A 118 -26.06 9.25 19.55
CA ARG A 118 -26.92 9.30 18.36
C ARG A 118 -27.63 7.98 18.07
N PHE A 119 -26.93 6.85 18.22
CA PHE A 119 -27.57 5.55 18.06
C PHE A 119 -28.65 5.30 19.11
N CYS A 120 -28.36 5.61 20.38
CA CYS A 120 -29.32 5.41 21.47
C CYS A 120 -30.49 6.39 21.42
N ASP A 121 -30.30 7.59 20.89
CA ASP A 121 -31.38 8.55 20.67
C ASP A 121 -32.33 8.08 19.56
N ALA A 122 -31.79 7.51 18.48
CA ALA A 122 -32.59 6.97 17.38
C ALA A 122 -33.25 5.63 17.73
N TYR A 123 -32.60 4.80 18.55
CA TYR A 123 -33.07 3.47 18.91
C TYR A 123 -32.95 3.20 20.42
N PRO A 124 -33.75 3.88 21.27
CA PRO A 124 -33.65 3.76 22.72
C PRO A 124 -33.89 2.31 23.21
N ASP A 125 -34.81 1.58 22.58
CA ASP A 125 -35.10 0.18 22.89
C ASP A 125 -33.91 -0.76 22.61
N SER A 126 -32.95 -0.31 21.81
CA SER A 126 -31.74 -1.02 21.47
C SER A 126 -30.54 -0.63 22.35
N CYS A 127 -30.77 0.21 23.36
CA CYS A 127 -29.77 0.61 24.34
C CYS A 127 -30.20 0.28 25.79
N GLN A 128 -29.22 0.07 26.66
CA GLN A 128 -29.44 -0.18 28.09
C GLN A 128 -28.35 0.46 28.93
N ILE A 129 -28.65 0.62 30.21
CA ILE A 129 -27.62 0.93 31.22
C ILE A 129 -26.74 -0.33 31.39
N PRO A 130 -25.41 -0.18 31.47
CA PRO A 130 -24.51 -1.28 31.81
C PRO A 130 -24.96 -2.03 33.07
N ASN A 131 -24.78 -3.37 33.10
CA ASN A 131 -25.18 -4.19 34.24
C ASN A 131 -24.51 -3.76 35.57
N ASP A 132 -23.26 -3.32 35.47
CA ASP A 132 -22.46 -2.78 36.57
C ASP A 132 -21.86 -1.45 36.12
N ILE A 133 -22.53 -0.36 36.49
CA ILE A 133 -22.17 0.99 36.04
C ILE A 133 -20.84 1.46 36.63
N ASP A 134 -20.53 1.04 37.86
CA ASP A 134 -19.31 1.45 38.55
C ASP A 134 -18.08 0.82 37.89
N ILE A 135 -18.13 -0.49 37.62
CA ILE A 135 -17.06 -1.19 36.88
C ILE A 135 -16.96 -0.67 35.45
N PHE A 136 -18.09 -0.38 34.80
CA PHE A 136 -18.09 0.19 33.45
C PHE A 136 -17.38 1.54 33.42
N CYS A 137 -17.77 2.49 34.28
CA CYS A 137 -17.20 3.82 34.33
C CYS A 137 -15.75 3.83 34.82
N TYR A 138 -15.34 2.89 35.66
CA TYR A 138 -13.93 2.71 36.03
C TYR A 138 -13.07 2.37 34.81
N ASN A 139 -13.55 1.50 33.92
CA ASN A 139 -12.81 1.09 32.73
C ASN A 139 -12.94 2.09 31.57
N HIS A 140 -14.05 2.83 31.50
CA HIS A 140 -14.40 3.73 30.40
C HIS A 140 -14.78 5.13 30.90
N PRO A 141 -13.87 5.84 31.57
CA PRO A 141 -14.19 7.12 32.22
C PRO A 141 -14.72 8.16 31.21
N ALA A 142 -14.11 8.24 30.01
CA ALA A 142 -14.51 9.19 28.97
C ALA A 142 -15.99 9.06 28.56
N ILE A 143 -16.56 7.84 28.58
CA ILE A 143 -17.97 7.62 28.23
C ILE A 143 -18.90 8.14 29.34
N CYS A 144 -18.48 8.01 30.60
CA CYS A 144 -19.29 8.38 31.76
C CYS A 144 -19.18 9.86 32.17
N GLU A 145 -18.20 10.62 31.66
CA GLU A 145 -18.01 12.04 32.01
C GLU A 145 -19.26 12.90 31.74
N ARG A 146 -20.05 12.57 30.71
CA ARG A 146 -21.18 13.39 30.27
C ARG A 146 -22.47 13.15 31.06
N ASN A 147 -22.80 11.88 31.28
CA ASN A 147 -24.12 11.45 31.80
C ASN A 147 -24.05 10.62 33.09
N GLY A 148 -22.85 10.33 33.61
CA GLY A 148 -22.64 9.59 34.84
C GLY A 148 -23.39 8.25 34.85
N SER A 149 -24.25 8.05 35.86
CA SER A 149 -25.02 6.82 36.07
C SER A 149 -26.12 6.56 35.04
N ASN A 150 -26.52 7.58 34.27
CA ASN A 150 -27.55 7.44 33.23
C ASN A 150 -26.95 7.11 31.85
N THR A 151 -25.69 6.71 31.79
CA THR A 151 -25.01 6.36 30.55
C THR A 151 -25.61 5.10 29.94
N THR A 152 -26.19 5.22 28.75
CA THR A 152 -26.71 4.08 27.99
C THR A 152 -25.70 3.63 26.92
N ILE A 153 -25.59 2.33 26.75
CA ILE A 153 -24.80 1.68 25.71
C ILE A 153 -25.72 0.79 24.86
N PRO A 154 -25.36 0.50 23.60
CA PRO A 154 -26.07 -0.49 22.81
C PRO A 154 -26.18 -1.86 23.52
N LYS A 155 -27.29 -2.56 23.35
CA LYS A 155 -27.60 -3.88 23.95
C LYS A 155 -26.78 -5.02 23.34
N PHE A 156 -25.46 -4.96 23.40
CA PHE A 156 -24.57 -6.06 23.02
C PHE A 156 -23.20 -5.96 23.70
N GLY A 157 -22.48 -7.08 23.75
CA GLY A 157 -21.15 -7.17 24.36
C GLY A 157 -21.16 -7.42 25.87
N TYR A 158 -19.98 -7.34 26.49
CA TYR A 158 -19.71 -7.82 27.85
C TYR A 158 -20.48 -7.11 28.97
N TYR A 159 -20.90 -5.87 28.73
CA TYR A 159 -21.60 -5.06 29.73
C TYR A 159 -23.12 -5.20 29.68
N THR A 160 -23.63 -6.16 28.90
CA THR A 160 -25.05 -6.39 28.65
C THR A 160 -25.40 -7.88 28.81
N ASN A 161 -26.65 -8.18 29.14
CA ASN A 161 -27.15 -9.57 29.25
C ASN A 161 -27.61 -10.15 27.90
N THR A 162 -27.21 -9.54 26.79
CA THR A 162 -27.82 -9.78 25.49
C THR A 162 -27.03 -10.80 24.66
N SER A 163 -27.75 -11.66 23.92
CA SER A 163 -27.13 -12.70 23.08
C SER A 163 -26.49 -12.14 21.81
N ILE A 164 -25.50 -12.85 21.27
CA ILE A 164 -24.80 -12.49 20.04
C ILE A 164 -25.72 -12.36 18.82
N HIS A 165 -26.90 -13.01 18.84
CA HIS A 165 -27.86 -12.95 17.72
C HIS A 165 -28.42 -11.53 17.48
N ILE A 166 -28.45 -10.68 18.51
CA ILE A 166 -28.94 -9.31 18.40
C ILE A 166 -27.92 -8.41 17.68
N PHE A 167 -26.65 -8.81 17.65
CA PHE A 167 -25.56 -8.06 17.02
C PHE A 167 -25.87 -7.71 15.56
N ASN A 168 -26.32 -8.67 14.75
CA ASN A 168 -26.59 -8.44 13.33
C ASN A 168 -27.73 -7.43 13.10
N SER A 169 -28.75 -7.46 13.97
CA SER A 169 -29.86 -6.49 13.92
C SER A 169 -29.38 -5.08 14.29
N LEU A 170 -28.55 -4.96 15.33
CA LEU A 170 -27.97 -3.69 15.75
C LEU A 170 -26.99 -3.13 14.73
N ALA A 171 -26.17 -3.99 14.12
CA ALA A 171 -25.25 -3.61 13.05
C ALA A 171 -26.01 -3.09 11.82
N GLY A 172 -27.15 -3.70 11.46
CA GLY A 172 -28.03 -3.21 10.39
C GLY A 172 -28.59 -1.81 10.68
N LYS A 173 -29.05 -1.56 11.90
CA LYS A 173 -29.54 -0.23 12.34
C LYS A 173 -28.43 0.83 12.40
N ALA A 174 -27.24 0.46 12.90
CA ALA A 174 -26.09 1.35 12.93
C ALA A 174 -25.65 1.73 11.51
N TRP A 175 -25.72 0.77 10.58
CA TRP A 175 -25.45 0.98 9.18
C TRP A 175 -26.47 1.92 8.52
N GLU A 176 -27.76 1.75 8.81
CA GLU A 176 -28.81 2.65 8.34
C GLU A 176 -28.58 4.09 8.80
N LEU A 177 -28.22 4.30 10.07
CA LEU A 177 -27.88 5.62 10.60
C LEU A 177 -26.63 6.22 9.95
N LEU A 178 -25.64 5.38 9.65
CA LEU A 178 -24.42 5.81 9.00
C LEU A 178 -24.70 6.30 7.57
N LEU A 179 -25.52 5.58 6.81
CA LEU A 179 -25.92 5.98 5.44
C LEU A 179 -26.78 7.24 5.43
N ASN A 180 -27.63 7.42 6.43
CA ASN A 180 -28.47 8.60 6.58
C ASN A 180 -27.76 9.78 7.28
N SER A 181 -26.49 9.62 7.66
CA SER A 181 -25.73 10.67 8.32
C SER A 181 -25.27 11.73 7.34
N PRO A 182 -25.42 13.03 7.66
CA PRO A 182 -24.65 14.04 6.96
C PRO A 182 -23.16 13.71 7.18
N GLU A 183 -22.42 13.49 6.09
CA GLU A 183 -21.00 13.06 6.07
C GLU A 183 -20.07 13.95 6.93
N LYS A 184 -20.54 15.15 7.29
CA LYS A 184 -19.75 16.22 7.92
C LYS A 184 -19.52 16.05 9.43
N GLU A 185 -20.27 15.18 10.11
CA GLU A 185 -20.20 15.10 11.58
C GLU A 185 -19.17 14.07 12.09
N PHE A 186 -18.89 13.04 11.29
CA PHE A 186 -18.13 11.88 11.79
C PHE A 186 -16.62 12.14 11.91
N MET A 187 -16.11 13.10 11.15
CA MET A 187 -14.71 13.49 11.20
C MET A 187 -14.57 14.98 10.94
N SER A 188 -14.40 15.76 12.02
CA SER A 188 -14.03 17.17 11.95
C SER A 188 -12.54 17.31 11.58
N ILE A 189 -12.14 16.73 10.45
CA ILE A 189 -10.77 16.85 9.96
C ILE A 189 -10.55 18.30 9.54
N ILE A 190 -9.51 18.92 10.09
CA ILE A 190 -9.04 20.23 9.66
C ILE A 190 -7.86 20.02 8.70
N PRO A 191 -7.88 20.61 7.49
CA PRO A 191 -8.85 21.59 6.97
C PRO A 191 -10.18 20.99 6.44
N ILE A 192 -11.21 21.86 6.40
CA ILE A 192 -12.65 21.58 6.17
C ILE A 192 -12.92 20.51 5.07
N PRO A 193 -13.89 19.59 5.29
CA PRO A 193 -14.12 18.38 4.49
C PRO A 193 -14.53 18.52 3.01
N ARG A 194 -14.54 19.73 2.41
CA ARG A 194 -15.05 19.93 1.03
C ARG A 194 -14.35 19.09 -0.05
N TYR A 195 -13.16 18.57 0.25
CA TYR A 195 -12.34 17.79 -0.69
C TYR A 195 -12.18 16.31 -0.29
N TRP A 196 -12.94 15.85 0.70
CA TRP A 196 -12.86 14.48 1.18
C TRP A 196 -13.95 13.64 0.52
N LYS A 197 -13.57 12.44 0.10
CA LYS A 197 -14.49 11.44 -0.42
C LYS A 197 -14.75 10.39 0.64
N THR A 198 -16.02 10.11 0.91
CA THR A 198 -16.41 9.02 1.78
C THR A 198 -16.40 7.73 0.99
N THR A 199 -15.80 6.69 1.56
CA THR A 199 -15.85 5.33 1.05
C THR A 199 -16.23 4.39 2.18
N TYR A 200 -16.87 3.28 1.84
CA TYR A 200 -17.26 2.27 2.81
C TYR A 200 -16.46 1.01 2.56
N VAL A 201 -15.62 0.64 3.51
CA VAL A 201 -14.79 -0.56 3.42
C VAL A 201 -15.37 -1.65 4.29
N ARG A 202 -15.30 -2.89 3.81
CA ARG A 202 -15.74 -4.04 4.60
C ARG A 202 -14.88 -4.15 5.85
N GLY A 203 -15.52 -4.14 7.02
CA GLY A 203 -14.85 -4.54 8.26
C GLY A 203 -14.63 -6.05 8.25
N GLY A 204 -13.80 -6.59 9.14
CA GLY A 204 -13.60 -8.04 9.24
C GLY A 204 -14.91 -8.80 9.58
N HIS A 205 -14.79 -10.07 10.00
CA HIS A 205 -15.95 -10.92 10.30
C HIS A 205 -17.00 -10.29 11.23
N ASP A 206 -16.58 -9.39 12.13
CA ASP A 206 -17.45 -8.79 13.14
C ASP A 206 -17.98 -7.40 12.79
N LEU A 207 -17.60 -6.79 11.66
CA LEU A 207 -18.05 -5.44 11.29
C LEU A 207 -18.45 -5.42 9.82
N PRO A 208 -19.71 -5.12 9.46
CA PRO A 208 -20.13 -5.20 8.07
C PRO A 208 -19.36 -4.20 7.21
N TYR A 209 -19.38 -2.92 7.59
CA TYR A 209 -18.72 -1.84 6.87
C TYR A 209 -18.30 -0.73 7.83
N VAL A 210 -17.26 -0.01 7.44
CA VAL A 210 -16.71 1.14 8.16
C VAL A 210 -16.59 2.31 7.19
N ALA A 211 -16.98 3.49 7.64
CA ALA A 211 -16.79 4.72 6.88
C ALA A 211 -15.34 5.17 6.93
N CYS A 212 -14.80 5.46 5.75
CA CYS A 212 -13.45 5.92 5.51
C CYS A 212 -13.50 7.21 4.71
N PHE A 213 -12.60 8.13 5.03
CA PHE A 213 -12.55 9.46 4.46
C PHE A 213 -11.20 9.59 3.78
N SER A 214 -11.25 9.83 2.47
CA SER A 214 -10.06 9.89 1.63
C SER A 214 -9.90 11.27 1.01
N ARG A 215 -8.69 11.81 1.07
CA ARG A 215 -8.27 12.98 0.30
C ARG A 215 -7.50 12.54 -0.93
N ASN A 216 -7.72 13.21 -2.06
CA ASN A 216 -7.05 12.95 -3.34
C ASN A 216 -7.24 11.50 -3.87
N LEU A 217 -8.36 10.86 -3.53
CA LEU A 217 -8.76 9.57 -4.10
C LEU A 217 -9.49 9.80 -5.43
N GLN A 218 -9.20 9.04 -6.48
CA GLN A 218 -9.65 9.35 -7.85
C GLN A 218 -10.50 8.28 -8.52
N ILE A 219 -10.85 7.22 -7.79
CA ILE A 219 -11.56 6.06 -8.33
C ILE A 219 -12.87 6.44 -9.04
N PHE A 220 -13.54 7.49 -8.56
CA PHE A 220 -14.85 7.92 -9.06
C PHE A 220 -14.83 9.28 -9.77
N THR A 221 -13.65 9.82 -10.08
CA THR A 221 -13.53 11.13 -10.72
C THR A 221 -12.57 11.09 -11.90
N GLN A 222 -12.90 11.84 -12.94
CA GLN A 222 -12.01 12.04 -14.09
C GLN A 222 -10.94 13.12 -13.82
N ASP A 223 -10.91 13.67 -12.60
CA ASP A 223 -9.95 14.68 -12.20
C ASP A 223 -8.52 14.11 -12.17
N GLU A 224 -7.52 14.90 -12.57
CA GLU A 224 -6.11 14.51 -12.46
C GLU A 224 -5.60 14.58 -11.02
N PRO A 225 -4.64 13.71 -10.61
CA PRO A 225 -4.10 13.71 -9.25
C PRO A 225 -3.59 15.09 -8.87
N GLU A 226 -3.90 15.54 -7.65
CA GLU A 226 -3.27 16.76 -7.14
C GLU A 226 -1.75 16.61 -7.19
N THR A 227 -1.07 17.62 -7.72
CA THR A 227 0.40 17.67 -7.76
C THR A 227 0.92 18.83 -6.94
N GLN A 228 2.10 18.67 -6.35
CA GLN A 228 2.79 19.68 -5.59
C GLN A 228 4.19 19.90 -6.17
N LYS A 229 4.55 21.16 -6.44
CA LYS A 229 5.92 21.50 -6.82
C LYS A 229 6.86 21.38 -5.63
N LEU A 230 7.92 20.60 -5.76
CA LEU A 230 8.95 20.48 -4.75
C LEU A 230 10.09 21.47 -5.06
N TYR A 231 10.18 22.54 -4.28
CA TYR A 231 11.29 23.49 -4.38
C TYR A 231 12.43 23.10 -3.44
N GLY A 232 13.44 22.40 -4.00
CA GLY A 232 14.70 22.09 -3.33
C GLY A 232 14.68 20.90 -2.35
N GLU A 233 15.80 20.70 -1.65
CA GLU A 233 16.06 19.51 -0.79
C GLU A 233 15.31 19.52 0.57
N LYS A 234 14.45 20.52 0.81
CA LYS A 234 13.75 20.64 2.09
C LYS A 234 12.52 19.75 2.13
N THR A 235 12.45 18.94 3.19
CA THR A 235 11.24 18.22 3.60
C THR A 235 10.06 19.19 3.72
N SER A 236 9.24 19.23 2.68
CA SER A 236 8.08 20.11 2.63
C SER A 236 6.97 19.45 3.44
N LYS A 237 6.45 20.15 4.45
CA LYS A 237 5.27 19.67 5.19
C LYS A 237 4.09 19.68 4.21
N ILE A 238 3.70 18.52 3.72
CA ILE A 238 2.63 18.38 2.73
C ILE A 238 1.29 18.76 3.36
N GLN A 239 0.97 18.16 4.51
CA GLN A 239 -0.30 18.41 5.17
C GLN A 239 -0.22 18.21 6.69
N TYR A 240 -1.18 18.82 7.38
CA TYR A 240 -1.46 18.60 8.79
C TYR A 240 -2.93 18.21 8.92
N PHE A 241 -3.20 17.19 9.74
CA PHE A 241 -4.54 16.75 10.06
C PHE A 241 -4.71 16.79 11.57
N SER A 242 -5.83 17.34 12.03
CA SER A 242 -6.29 17.19 13.40
C SER A 242 -7.52 16.30 13.37
N LEU A 243 -7.48 15.20 14.11
CA LEU A 243 -8.56 14.23 14.21
C LEU A 243 -9.16 14.40 15.61
N PRO A 244 -10.48 14.68 15.73
CA PRO A 244 -11.10 14.82 17.04
C PRO A 244 -11.01 13.50 17.80
N ASN A 245 -10.66 13.55 19.08
CA ASN A 245 -10.83 12.42 19.97
C ASN A 245 -12.30 12.38 20.42
N ARG A 246 -13.01 11.30 20.09
CA ARG A 246 -14.40 11.04 20.50
C ARG A 246 -14.55 9.69 21.19
N GLU A 247 -13.66 9.40 22.13
CA GLU A 247 -13.73 8.21 22.99
C GLU A 247 -15.04 8.15 23.81
N ASP A 248 -15.63 9.29 24.14
CA ASP A 248 -16.92 9.43 24.84
C ASP A 248 -18.13 8.89 24.04
N GLU A 249 -17.97 8.81 22.72
CA GLU A 249 -18.99 8.38 21.76
C GLU A 249 -18.71 7.00 21.15
N ALA A 250 -17.82 6.22 21.78
CA ALA A 250 -17.50 4.87 21.35
C ALA A 250 -18.75 3.97 21.35
N PHE A 251 -19.10 3.46 20.17
CA PHE A 251 -20.18 2.50 19.96
C PHE A 251 -19.85 1.11 20.50
N TYR A 252 -18.56 0.77 20.50
CA TYR A 252 -18.01 -0.49 21.02
C TYR A 252 -17.11 -0.20 22.23
N PRO A 253 -17.65 -0.03 23.45
CA PRO A 253 -16.85 0.34 24.63
C PRO A 253 -15.66 -0.59 24.90
N TRP A 254 -15.79 -1.89 24.62
CA TRP A 254 -14.70 -2.87 24.83
C TRP A 254 -13.65 -2.88 23.72
N MET A 255 -13.83 -2.14 22.64
CA MET A 255 -12.83 -2.01 21.59
C MET A 255 -12.08 -0.70 21.76
N VAL A 256 -10.74 -0.78 21.71
CA VAL A 256 -9.93 0.43 21.66
C VAL A 256 -10.25 1.17 20.36
N SER A 257 -10.70 2.42 20.49
CA SER A 257 -10.94 3.29 19.36
C SER A 257 -9.61 3.57 18.67
N HIS A 258 -9.48 3.07 17.45
CA HIS A 258 -8.32 3.32 16.60
C HIS A 258 -8.79 3.98 15.31
N ILE A 259 -8.04 4.99 14.91
CA ILE A 259 -8.14 5.54 13.57
C ILE A 259 -7.08 4.87 12.72
N PHE A 260 -7.47 4.28 11.60
CA PHE A 260 -6.55 3.66 10.67
C PHE A 260 -6.18 4.67 9.60
N LEU A 261 -4.89 4.93 9.42
CA LEU A 261 -4.33 5.74 8.35
C LEU A 261 -3.77 4.83 7.27
N SER A 262 -4.25 4.96 6.04
CA SER A 262 -3.54 4.45 4.86
C SER A 262 -3.13 5.61 3.95
N ILE A 263 -1.93 5.51 3.38
CA ILE A 263 -1.45 6.39 2.33
C ILE A 263 -1.16 5.48 1.14
N HIS A 264 -1.85 5.70 0.03
CA HIS A 264 -1.83 4.78 -1.11
C HIS A 264 -1.99 5.55 -2.44
N SER A 265 -1.81 4.85 -3.55
CA SER A 265 -1.99 5.46 -4.88
C SER A 265 -3.39 6.07 -5.00
N SER A 266 -3.49 7.23 -5.66
CA SER A 266 -4.76 7.95 -5.82
C SER A 266 -5.77 7.18 -6.67
N VAL A 267 -5.30 6.25 -7.51
CA VAL A 267 -6.12 5.48 -8.44
C VAL A 267 -6.39 4.05 -7.98
N ILE A 268 -5.62 3.53 -7.01
CA ILE A 268 -5.78 2.17 -6.49
C ILE A 268 -6.35 2.25 -5.06
N PRO A 269 -7.60 1.80 -4.82
CA PRO A 269 -8.11 1.70 -3.46
C PRO A 269 -7.34 0.66 -2.66
N GLU A 270 -7.11 0.96 -1.40
CA GLU A 270 -6.69 -0.02 -0.41
C GLU A 270 -7.71 -0.09 0.72
N ASN A 271 -7.79 -1.22 1.41
CA ASN A 271 -8.57 -1.33 2.65
C ASN A 271 -7.70 -0.86 3.83
N PRO A 272 -7.95 0.32 4.42
CA PRO A 272 -7.08 0.86 5.46
C PRO A 272 -7.19 0.10 6.79
N LEU A 273 -8.25 -0.71 6.99
CA LEU A 273 -8.37 -1.55 8.18
C LEU A 273 -7.37 -2.71 8.17
N THR A 274 -7.00 -3.21 6.98
CA THR A 274 -6.06 -4.34 6.83
C THR A 274 -4.66 -3.89 6.43
N MET A 275 -4.57 -2.89 5.54
CA MET A 275 -3.29 -2.40 4.99
C MET A 275 -2.77 -1.16 5.71
N GLY A 276 -3.66 -0.40 6.38
CA GLY A 276 -3.31 0.85 7.04
C GLY A 276 -2.66 0.66 8.40
N LYS A 277 -2.18 1.78 8.95
CA LYS A 277 -1.58 1.87 10.27
C LYS A 277 -2.60 2.37 11.29
N ALA A 278 -2.84 1.59 12.34
CA ALA A 278 -3.61 2.05 13.48
C ALA A 278 -2.88 3.18 14.23
N LEU A 279 -3.56 4.31 14.37
CA LEU A 279 -3.14 5.48 15.14
C LEU A 279 -3.83 5.45 16.51
N ARG A 280 -3.06 5.75 17.56
CA ARG A 280 -3.57 5.93 18.91
C ARG A 280 -4.04 7.36 19.11
N LEU A 281 -5.14 7.51 19.81
CA LEU A 281 -5.69 8.81 20.17
C LEU A 281 -4.80 9.50 21.21
N GLY A 282 -4.76 10.83 21.17
CA GLY A 282 -3.92 11.65 22.07
C GLY A 282 -2.45 11.80 21.65
N TYR A 283 -2.01 11.21 20.53
CA TYR A 283 -0.63 11.31 20.04
C TYR A 283 -0.51 12.21 18.82
N GLN A 284 0.66 12.86 18.68
CA GLN A 284 1.05 13.56 17.47
C GLN A 284 1.95 12.66 16.62
N TYR A 285 1.55 12.44 15.36
CA TYR A 285 2.29 11.62 14.43
C TYR A 285 3.01 12.49 13.40
N LYS A 286 4.32 12.28 13.25
CA LYS A 286 5.06 12.74 12.08
C LYS A 286 5.17 11.58 11.11
N VAL A 287 4.46 11.69 10.00
CA VAL A 287 4.49 10.70 8.92
C VAL A 287 5.39 11.24 7.81
N SER A 288 6.47 10.52 7.55
CA SER A 288 7.29 10.69 6.35
C SER A 288 7.02 9.53 5.42
N PHE A 289 6.99 9.79 4.13
CA PHE A 289 6.85 8.75 3.11
C PHE A 289 7.76 9.06 1.92
N ARG A 290 8.07 8.01 1.17
CA ARG A 290 8.81 8.05 -0.08
C ARG A 290 7.93 7.42 -1.15
N LEU A 291 7.91 8.02 -2.34
CA LEU A 291 7.24 7.42 -3.49
C LEU A 291 8.17 6.38 -4.11
N GLU A 292 7.62 5.20 -4.37
CA GLU A 292 8.27 4.16 -5.17
C GLU A 292 7.37 3.88 -6.35
N GLU A 293 7.94 3.83 -7.56
CA GLU A 293 7.23 3.49 -8.80
C GLU A 293 7.91 2.26 -9.40
N GLU A 294 7.12 1.28 -9.83
CA GLU A 294 7.61 0.03 -10.41
C GLU A 294 7.16 -0.10 -11.86
N HIS A 295 8.11 -0.12 -12.80
CA HIS A 295 7.82 -0.35 -14.21
C HIS A 295 7.95 -1.83 -14.54
N LEU A 296 6.82 -2.52 -14.67
CA LEU A 296 6.77 -3.94 -15.03
C LEU A 296 6.68 -4.10 -16.56
N LEU A 297 7.33 -5.12 -17.09
CA LEU A 297 7.22 -5.48 -18.51
C LEU A 297 5.96 -6.32 -18.77
N PRO A 298 5.32 -6.23 -19.94
CA PRO A 298 4.19 -7.10 -20.27
C PRO A 298 4.59 -8.56 -20.45
N LEU A 299 3.62 -9.45 -20.68
CA LEU A 299 3.90 -10.78 -21.22
C LEU A 299 4.73 -10.67 -22.52
N PRO A 300 5.72 -11.55 -22.75
CA PRO A 300 5.97 -12.84 -22.07
C PRO A 300 6.92 -12.77 -20.86
N TYR A 301 7.30 -11.58 -20.39
CA TYR A 301 8.20 -11.44 -19.24
C TYR A 301 7.50 -11.85 -17.94
N ALA A 302 8.23 -12.52 -17.04
CA ALA A 302 7.70 -13.05 -15.78
C ALA A 302 7.57 -12.00 -14.66
N THR A 303 6.95 -10.86 -14.96
CA THR A 303 6.81 -9.70 -14.05
C THR A 303 5.42 -9.61 -13.39
N ASN A 304 4.48 -10.50 -13.77
CA ASN A 304 3.08 -10.47 -13.34
C ASN A 304 2.42 -9.08 -13.51
N CYS A 305 2.77 -8.37 -14.59
CA CYS A 305 2.17 -7.09 -14.93
C CYS A 305 0.69 -7.28 -15.27
N THR A 306 -0.18 -6.52 -14.59
CA THR A 306 -1.60 -6.45 -14.91
C THR A 306 -1.86 -5.12 -15.61
N ASP A 307 -2.50 -5.17 -16.78
CA ASP A 307 -2.89 -3.97 -17.52
C ASP A 307 -4.22 -3.44 -16.98
N TYR A 308 -4.14 -2.45 -16.09
CA TYR A 308 -5.30 -1.83 -15.46
C TYR A 308 -6.06 -0.89 -16.40
N ASP A 309 -5.38 -0.28 -17.39
CA ASP A 309 -6.02 0.60 -18.38
C ASP A 309 -6.97 -0.24 -19.26
N ALA A 310 -6.50 -1.39 -19.72
CA ALA A 310 -7.32 -2.35 -20.47
C ALA A 310 -8.47 -2.93 -19.63
N TYR A 311 -8.36 -2.93 -18.30
CA TYR A 311 -9.45 -3.36 -17.41
C TYR A 311 -10.51 -2.27 -17.28
N GLY A 312 -10.11 -1.01 -17.09
CA GLY A 312 -11.01 0.15 -16.98
C GLY A 312 -11.87 0.38 -18.22
N ASP A 313 -11.28 0.24 -19.42
CA ASP A 313 -12.02 0.41 -20.68
C ASP A 313 -13.09 -0.67 -20.91
N LYS A 314 -12.94 -1.84 -20.31
CA LYS A 314 -13.92 -2.94 -20.41
C LYS A 314 -15.06 -2.77 -19.43
N THR A 315 -14.78 -2.35 -18.20
CA THR A 315 -15.80 -2.14 -17.16
C THR A 315 -16.64 -0.90 -17.45
N ALA A 316 -16.04 0.19 -17.94
CA ALA A 316 -16.75 1.40 -18.35
C ALA A 316 -17.78 1.16 -19.48
N LYS A 317 -17.59 0.10 -20.29
CA LYS A 317 -18.54 -0.28 -21.36
C LYS A 317 -19.64 -1.24 -20.89
N GLN A 318 -19.49 -1.87 -19.73
CA GLN A 318 -20.41 -2.90 -19.24
C GLN A 318 -21.37 -2.42 -18.15
N ASP A 319 -21.13 -1.26 -17.54
CA ASP A 319 -22.01 -0.69 -16.53
C ASP A 319 -22.68 0.58 -17.07
N PRO A 320 -23.78 0.46 -17.85
CA PRO A 320 -24.67 1.60 -18.07
C PRO A 320 -25.25 1.93 -16.70
N GLY A 321 -24.70 2.95 -16.05
CA GLY A 321 -25.06 3.30 -14.67
C GLY A 321 -26.57 3.36 -14.42
N PRO A 322 -27.01 3.20 -13.17
CA PRO A 322 -28.42 3.24 -12.84
C PRO A 322 -29.00 4.60 -13.26
N ASN A 323 -29.86 4.59 -14.28
CA ASN A 323 -30.72 5.71 -14.65
C ASN A 323 -31.77 5.97 -13.56
#